data_AF-A0A2E7P2S5-F1
#
_entry.id   AF-A0A2E7P2S5-F1
#
_cell.length_a   1.000
_cell.length_b   1.000
_cell.length_c   1.000
_cell.angle_alpha   90.00
_cell.angle_beta   90.00
_cell.angle_gamma   90.00
#
_symmetry.space_group_name_H-M   'P 1'
#
loop_
_entity.id
_entity.type
_entity.pdbx_description
1 polymer ?
#
loop_
_entity_poly.entity_id
_entity_poly.type
_entity_poly.pdbx_seq_one_letter_code
_entity_poly.pdbx_strand_id
1 'polypeptide(L)'
;MSVIHTAFVAGLSGGWRILRVDAVVGESLAMAGRLAVAGPGEAQSTATPGVQWRLDGATGHARYATRHELDTLGAVQQGLGRPEARRAALIPIRKNPAWWALAQDERRAILEEQSHHIAIGLEYLPPIARRLYHARELGQPFDFLTWFEYAP
;
A
#
# COMPACT_ATOMS: atom_id res chain seq x y z
N MET A 1 -7.62 -18.16 -5.78
CA MET A 1 -7.51 -17.25 -4.62
C MET A 1 -8.41 -16.06 -4.87
N SER A 2 -9.25 -15.71 -3.89
CA SER A 2 -10.16 -14.56 -4.00
C SER A 2 -9.36 -13.26 -3.98
N VAL A 3 -9.67 -12.33 -4.87
CA VAL A 3 -9.09 -10.98 -4.84
C VAL A 3 -9.75 -10.23 -3.69
N ILE A 4 -8.96 -9.85 -2.69
CA ILE A 4 -9.46 -9.04 -1.58
C ILE A 4 -9.35 -7.58 -1.99
N HIS A 5 -10.51 -6.94 -2.17
CA HIS A 5 -10.61 -5.50 -2.33
C HIS A 5 -10.50 -4.82 -0.97
N THR A 6 -9.89 -3.65 -0.94
CA THR A 6 -9.77 -2.81 0.26
C THR A 6 -9.89 -1.35 -0.16
N ALA A 7 -10.69 -0.60 0.59
CA ALA A 7 -10.83 0.82 0.41
C ALA A 7 -10.16 1.58 1.56
N PHE A 8 -9.40 2.60 1.22
CA PHE A 8 -8.84 3.60 2.10
C PHE A 8 -9.71 4.85 1.99
N VAL A 9 -10.49 5.14 3.02
CA VAL A 9 -11.44 6.26 3.03
C VAL A 9 -11.00 7.27 4.07
N ALA A 10 -10.67 8.47 3.64
CA ALA A 10 -10.30 9.55 4.54
C ALA A 10 -11.46 10.51 4.74
N GLY A 11 -11.70 10.88 6.00
CA GLY A 11 -12.82 11.75 6.35
C GLY A 11 -12.86 12.03 7.85
N LEU A 12 -14.08 12.04 8.39
CA LEU A 12 -14.34 12.30 9.82
C LEU A 12 -14.29 11.03 10.68
N SER A 13 -14.33 9.84 10.08
CA SER A 13 -14.40 8.55 10.78
C SER A 13 -13.36 7.56 10.25
N GLY A 14 -13.00 6.55 11.07
CA GLY A 14 -12.00 5.54 10.74
C GLY A 14 -11.12 5.16 11.92
N GLY A 15 -10.53 3.95 11.86
CA GLY A 15 -9.70 3.41 12.93
C GLY A 15 -8.38 4.15 13.14
N TRP A 16 -7.89 4.86 12.13
CA TRP A 16 -6.61 5.58 12.18
C TRP A 16 -6.81 7.08 12.25
N ARG A 17 -6.08 7.77 13.12
CA ARG A 17 -5.97 9.24 13.11
C ARG A 17 -4.87 9.64 12.14
N ILE A 18 -5.18 10.50 11.16
CA ILE A 18 -4.17 10.99 10.22
C ILE A 18 -3.36 12.08 10.94
N LEU A 19 -2.05 11.89 11.04
CA LEU A 19 -1.16 12.84 11.71
C LEU A 19 -0.69 13.95 10.78
N ARG A 20 -0.41 13.61 9.52
CA ARG A 20 -0.02 14.54 8.46
C ARG A 20 -0.23 13.89 7.09
N VAL A 21 -0.27 14.73 6.05
CA VAL A 21 -0.29 14.31 4.64
C VAL A 21 0.72 15.18 3.90
N ASP A 22 1.78 14.57 3.40
CA ASP A 22 2.89 15.27 2.74
C ASP A 22 2.96 14.89 1.26
N ALA A 23 3.06 15.90 0.38
CA ALA A 23 3.36 15.68 -1.02
C ALA A 23 4.84 15.36 -1.19
N VAL A 24 5.17 14.14 -1.62
CA VAL A 24 6.56 13.77 -1.94
C VAL A 24 6.88 14.14 -3.39
N VAL A 25 6.03 13.72 -4.34
CA VAL A 25 6.09 14.08 -5.76
C VAL A 25 4.68 14.18 -6.32
N GLY A 26 4.39 15.26 -7.04
CA GLY A 26 3.09 15.49 -7.68
C GLY A 26 2.03 16.05 -6.72
N GLU A 27 0.76 15.89 -7.09
CA GLU A 27 -0.38 16.39 -6.32
C GLU A 27 -0.56 15.62 -5.01
N SER A 28 -0.83 16.35 -3.93
CA SER A 28 -1.11 15.76 -2.61
C SER A 28 -2.55 15.27 -2.49
N LEU A 29 -2.80 14.41 -1.51
CA LEU A 29 -4.16 14.13 -1.05
C LEU A 29 -4.62 15.23 -0.08
N ALA A 30 -5.92 15.54 -0.08
CA ALA A 30 -6.48 16.47 0.89
C ALA A 30 -6.33 15.93 2.33
N MET A 31 -6.06 16.82 3.29
CA MET A 31 -5.99 16.47 4.70
C MET A 31 -7.39 16.06 5.22
N ALA A 32 -7.46 15.06 6.10
CA ALA A 32 -8.68 14.64 6.78
C ALA A 32 -8.40 14.21 8.24
N GLY A 33 -9.41 14.15 9.10
CA GLY A 33 -9.20 13.82 10.51
C GLY A 33 -8.88 12.33 10.77
N ARG A 34 -9.47 11.44 9.96
CA ARG A 34 -9.41 9.98 10.16
C ARG A 34 -9.28 9.24 8.84
N LEU A 35 -8.72 8.04 8.91
CA LEU A 35 -8.61 7.08 7.82
C LEU A 35 -9.27 5.76 8.24
N ALA A 36 -10.25 5.32 7.45
CA ALA A 36 -10.82 3.98 7.51
C ALA A 36 -10.12 3.08 6.48
N VAL A 37 -9.78 1.87 6.88
CA VAL A 37 -9.30 0.80 6.00
C VAL A 37 -10.35 -0.30 6.06
N ALA A 38 -11.15 -0.42 5.01
CA ALA A 38 -12.39 -1.20 5.04
C ALA A 38 -12.48 -2.19 3.87
N GLY A 39 -13.23 -3.28 4.07
CA GLY A 39 -13.62 -4.16 2.99
C GLY A 39 -14.61 -3.50 2.01
N PRO A 40 -14.83 -4.07 0.83
CA PRO A 40 -15.64 -3.46 -0.24
C PRO A 40 -17.09 -3.17 0.16
N GLY A 41 -17.67 -3.94 1.09
CA GLY A 41 -19.05 -3.74 1.56
C GLY A 41 -19.22 -2.75 2.72
N GLU A 42 -18.12 -2.33 3.36
CA GLU A 42 -18.13 -1.45 4.54
C GLU A 42 -17.67 -0.02 4.20
N ALA A 43 -17.09 0.17 3.02
CA ALA A 43 -16.43 1.41 2.64
C ALA A 43 -17.43 2.48 2.18
N GLN A 44 -17.37 3.65 2.84
CA GLN A 44 -18.17 4.82 2.45
C GLN A 44 -17.77 5.33 1.05
N SER A 45 -18.72 5.96 0.36
CA SER A 45 -18.49 6.58 -0.95
C SER A 45 -17.99 8.02 -0.78
N THR A 46 -17.34 8.57 -1.80
CA THR A 46 -16.99 10.00 -1.85
C THR A 46 -18.22 10.92 -1.86
N ALA A 47 -19.41 10.40 -2.21
CA ALA A 47 -20.68 11.12 -2.09
C ALA A 47 -21.16 11.25 -0.64
N THR A 48 -20.60 10.49 0.31
CA THR A 48 -20.97 10.55 1.72
C THR A 48 -20.44 11.85 2.35
N PRO A 49 -21.30 12.66 3.01
CA PRO A 49 -20.85 13.89 3.67
C PRO A 49 -19.70 13.62 4.66
N GLY A 50 -18.64 14.43 4.56
CA GLY A 50 -17.46 14.32 5.42
C GLY A 50 -16.36 13.38 4.91
N VAL A 51 -16.60 12.59 3.86
CA VAL A 51 -15.54 11.88 3.12
C VAL A 51 -14.79 12.90 2.25
N GLN A 52 -13.47 12.93 2.38
CA GLN A 52 -12.59 13.80 1.59
C GLN A 52 -12.10 13.10 0.33
N TRP A 53 -11.70 11.84 0.47
CA TRP A 53 -11.25 11.01 -0.66
C TRP A 53 -11.36 9.53 -0.32
N ARG A 54 -11.37 8.72 -1.37
CA ARG A 54 -11.33 7.26 -1.32
C ARG A 54 -10.32 6.75 -2.33
N LEU A 55 -9.52 5.77 -1.92
CA LEU A 55 -8.62 5.02 -2.78
C LEU A 55 -8.92 3.52 -2.63
N ASP A 56 -9.15 2.84 -3.75
CA ASP A 56 -9.42 1.41 -3.78
C ASP A 56 -8.19 0.64 -4.24
N GLY A 57 -7.98 -0.54 -3.65
CA GLY A 57 -6.87 -1.41 -4.01
C GLY A 57 -7.25 -2.88 -3.85
N ALA A 58 -6.53 -3.73 -4.55
CA ALA A 58 -6.71 -5.17 -4.52
C ALA A 58 -5.41 -5.87 -4.12
N THR A 59 -5.47 -6.82 -3.18
CA THR A 59 -4.33 -7.72 -2.96
C THR A 59 -4.19 -8.68 -4.13
N GLY A 60 -2.97 -8.86 -4.63
CA GLY A 60 -2.68 -9.74 -5.77
C GLY A 60 -1.63 -10.80 -5.45
N HIS A 61 -1.32 -11.62 -6.45
CA HIS A 61 -0.18 -12.53 -6.41
C HIS A 61 1.14 -11.75 -6.50
N ALA A 62 2.22 -12.35 -6.00
CA ALA A 62 3.55 -11.78 -6.14
C ALA A 62 3.92 -11.65 -7.63
N ARG A 63 4.28 -10.43 -8.05
CA ARG A 63 4.62 -10.15 -9.46
C ARG A 63 6.11 -10.24 -9.76
N TYR A 64 6.98 -10.11 -8.75
CA TYR A 64 8.43 -9.96 -8.95
C TYR A 64 9.28 -10.91 -8.09
N ALA A 65 8.82 -11.23 -6.89
CA ALA A 65 9.59 -12.05 -5.96
C ALA A 65 9.73 -13.49 -6.48
N THR A 66 10.95 -13.99 -6.43
CA THR A 66 11.31 -15.40 -6.65
C THR A 66 10.85 -16.27 -5.48
N ARG A 67 10.89 -17.59 -5.66
CA ARG A 67 10.57 -18.54 -4.58
C ARG A 67 11.42 -18.30 -3.33
N HIS A 68 12.73 -18.18 -3.51
CA HIS A 68 13.66 -18.00 -2.40
C HIS A 68 13.39 -16.70 -1.62
N GLU A 69 13.12 -15.60 -2.33
CA GLU A 69 12.75 -14.31 -1.70
C GLU A 69 11.43 -14.40 -0.95
N LEU A 70 10.43 -15.09 -1.51
CA LEU A 70 9.13 -15.30 -0.84
C LEU A 70 9.29 -16.12 0.45
N ASP A 71 10.10 -17.18 0.42
CA ASP A 71 10.34 -18.02 1.58
C ASP A 71 11.10 -17.24 2.67
N THR A 72 12.10 -16.46 2.28
CA THR A 72 12.86 -15.58 3.19
C THR A 72 11.96 -14.54 3.83
N LEU A 73 11.13 -13.85 3.03
CA LEU A 73 10.15 -12.89 3.55
C LEU A 73 9.13 -13.57 4.47
N GLY A 74 8.64 -14.75 4.10
CA GLY A 74 7.67 -15.52 4.87
C GLY A 74 8.17 -15.93 6.25
N ALA A 75 9.48 -16.16 6.39
CA ALA A 75 10.11 -16.54 7.65
C ALA A 75 10.17 -15.41 8.68
N VAL A 76 10.20 -14.15 8.24
CA VAL A 76 10.46 -12.98 9.13
C VAL A 76 9.33 -11.97 9.18
N GLN A 77 8.49 -11.88 8.14
CA GLN A 77 7.45 -10.85 8.09
C GLN A 77 6.33 -11.12 9.09
N GLN A 78 5.84 -10.06 9.73
CA GLN A 78 4.68 -10.13 10.62
C GLN A 78 3.43 -9.56 9.96
N GLY A 79 2.26 -9.96 10.49
CA GLY A 79 0.95 -9.52 10.02
C GLY A 79 0.58 -8.09 10.44
N LEU A 80 -0.46 -7.55 9.80
CA LEU A 80 -1.12 -6.31 10.23
C LEU A 80 -1.95 -6.56 11.50
N GLY A 81 -2.29 -5.48 12.23
CA GLY A 81 -3.17 -5.51 13.38
C GLY A 81 -2.51 -5.96 14.68
N ARG A 82 -1.17 -5.96 14.75
CA ARG A 82 -0.43 -6.23 15.98
C ARG A 82 -0.75 -5.18 17.05
N PRO A 83 -1.05 -5.53 18.31
CA PRO A 83 -1.43 -4.58 19.36
C PRO A 83 -0.40 -3.46 19.58
N GLU A 84 0.89 -3.75 19.42
CA GLU A 84 1.99 -2.81 19.55
C GLU A 84 2.15 -1.88 18.34
N ALA A 85 1.62 -2.26 17.16
CA ALA A 85 1.76 -1.50 15.92
C ALA A 85 0.76 -0.34 15.84
N ARG A 86 1.02 0.70 16.66
CA ARG A 86 0.11 1.85 16.87
C ARG A 86 0.39 3.04 15.94
N ARG A 87 1.30 2.88 14.99
CA ARG A 87 1.59 3.83 13.90
C ARG A 87 1.46 3.12 12.57
N ALA A 88 1.08 3.89 11.55
CA ALA A 88 0.98 3.38 10.20
C ALA A 88 1.30 4.46 9.18
N ALA A 89 1.65 4.03 7.98
CA ALA A 89 1.83 4.89 6.81
C ALA A 89 1.10 4.28 5.61
N LEU A 90 0.26 5.09 4.97
CA LEU A 90 -0.26 4.85 3.62
C LEU A 90 0.58 5.67 2.65
N ILE A 91 1.21 5.02 1.68
CA ILE A 91 1.99 5.68 0.63
C ILE A 91 1.43 5.24 -0.73
N PRO A 92 0.53 6.04 -1.34
CA PRO A 92 0.04 5.82 -2.69
C PRO A 92 1.13 6.17 -3.71
N ILE A 93 1.37 5.29 -4.68
CA ILE A 93 2.46 5.42 -5.65
C ILE A 93 1.90 5.21 -7.06
N ARG A 94 2.25 6.13 -7.97
CA ARG A 94 2.05 5.97 -9.41
C ARG A 94 3.40 5.93 -10.09
N LYS A 95 3.63 4.94 -10.95
CA LYS A 95 4.78 4.86 -11.84
C LYS A 95 4.48 5.54 -13.17
N ASN A 96 5.52 6.02 -13.85
CA ASN A 96 5.35 6.71 -15.12
C ASN A 96 4.99 5.72 -16.26
N PRO A 97 4.54 6.21 -17.43
CA PRO A 97 4.20 5.35 -18.56
C PRO A 97 5.37 4.50 -19.07
N ALA A 98 6.59 5.04 -19.04
CA ALA A 98 7.80 4.33 -19.47
C ALA A 98 8.02 3.05 -18.67
N TRP A 99 7.80 3.07 -17.35
CA TRP A 99 7.85 1.87 -16.52
C TRP A 99 6.87 0.79 -17.00
N TRP A 100 5.66 1.19 -17.40
CA TRP A 100 4.63 0.25 -17.83
C TRP A 100 4.83 -0.28 -19.25
N ALA A 101 5.70 0.35 -20.04
CA ALA A 101 6.11 -0.14 -21.35
C ALA A 101 7.19 -1.23 -21.27
N LEU A 102 7.88 -1.36 -20.13
CA LEU A 102 8.93 -2.36 -19.93
C LEU A 102 8.37 -3.77 -19.83
N ALA A 103 9.11 -4.72 -20.40
CA ALA A 103 8.90 -6.14 -20.23
C ALA A 103 9.07 -6.56 -18.75
N GLN A 104 8.62 -7.78 -18.43
CA GLN A 104 8.57 -8.26 -17.06
C GLN A 104 9.96 -8.45 -16.43
N ASP A 105 10.89 -8.97 -17.22
CA ASP A 105 12.30 -9.16 -16.88
C ASP A 105 13.02 -7.81 -16.68
N GLU A 106 12.79 -6.83 -17.57
CA GLU A 106 13.34 -5.48 -17.43
C GLU A 106 12.86 -4.81 -16.13
N ARG A 107 11.56 -4.92 -15.81
CA ARG A 107 11.01 -4.43 -14.53
C ARG A 107 11.61 -5.15 -13.33
N ARG A 108 11.84 -6.46 -13.41
CA ARG A 108 12.45 -7.24 -12.31
C ARG A 108 13.93 -6.90 -12.13
N ALA A 109 14.67 -6.65 -13.20
CA ALA A 109 16.06 -6.21 -13.15
C ALA A 109 16.19 -4.85 -12.45
N ILE A 110 15.34 -3.88 -12.79
CA ILE A 110 15.33 -2.58 -12.12
C ILE A 110 14.91 -2.73 -10.64
N LEU A 111 13.84 -3.48 -10.36
CA LEU A 111 13.29 -3.59 -9.01
C LEU A 111 14.27 -4.18 -8.00
N GLU A 112 14.98 -5.25 -8.35
CA GLU A 112 15.84 -5.93 -7.38
C GLU A 112 17.32 -5.87 -7.73
N GLU A 113 17.71 -6.15 -8.98
CA GLU A 113 19.14 -6.26 -9.30
C GLU A 113 19.83 -4.89 -9.25
N GLN A 114 19.09 -3.82 -9.51
CA GLN A 114 19.59 -2.45 -9.42
C GLN A 114 19.17 -1.74 -8.14
N SER A 115 17.91 -1.92 -7.70
CA SER A 115 17.36 -1.16 -6.56
C SER A 115 17.34 -1.92 -5.25
N HIS A 116 17.60 -3.23 -5.26
CA HIS A 116 17.61 -4.10 -4.07
C HIS A 116 16.35 -3.95 -3.20
N HIS A 117 15.17 -3.81 -3.82
CA HIS A 117 13.94 -3.46 -3.12
C HIS A 117 13.54 -4.49 -2.04
N ILE A 118 13.65 -5.78 -2.34
CA ILE A 118 13.34 -6.88 -1.42
C ILE A 118 14.45 -7.01 -0.37
N ALA A 119 15.71 -6.99 -0.80
CA ALA A 119 16.85 -7.07 0.11
C ALA A 119 16.86 -5.94 1.16
N ILE A 120 16.72 -4.69 0.73
CA ILE A 120 16.60 -3.53 1.65
C ILE A 120 15.35 -3.69 2.52
N GLY A 121 14.22 -4.10 1.93
CA GLY A 121 12.98 -4.30 2.68
C GLY A 121 13.11 -5.33 3.81
N LEU A 122 13.91 -6.38 3.62
CA LEU A 122 14.18 -7.41 4.63
C LEU A 122 14.89 -6.85 5.87
N GLU A 123 15.77 -5.86 5.71
CA GLU A 123 16.51 -5.23 6.82
C GLU A 123 15.58 -4.53 7.84
N TYR A 124 14.36 -4.19 7.44
CA TYR A 124 13.36 -3.53 8.29
C TYR A 124 12.31 -4.48 8.87
N LEU A 125 12.46 -5.79 8.67
CA LEU A 125 11.62 -6.83 9.27
C LEU A 125 12.29 -7.44 10.51
N PRO A 126 11.54 -7.89 11.54
CA PRO A 126 10.07 -7.87 11.70
C PRO A 126 9.41 -6.57 12.21
N PRO A 127 10.10 -5.46 12.59
CA PRO A 127 9.42 -4.30 13.17
C PRO A 127 8.30 -3.70 12.29
N ILE A 128 8.45 -3.72 10.97
CA ILE A 128 7.48 -3.15 10.03
C ILE A 128 6.63 -4.25 9.39
N ALA A 129 5.32 -4.25 9.69
CA ALA A 129 4.37 -5.06 8.94
C ALA A 129 3.96 -4.31 7.66
N ARG A 130 3.75 -5.03 6.55
CA ARG A 130 3.43 -4.41 5.26
C ARG A 130 2.34 -5.13 4.49
N ARG A 131 1.58 -4.37 3.70
CA ARG A 131 0.65 -4.89 2.70
C ARG A 131 0.67 -4.03 1.44
N LEU A 132 0.72 -4.70 0.29
CA LEU A 132 0.68 -4.08 -1.02
C LEU A 132 -0.70 -4.29 -1.65
N TYR A 133 -1.27 -3.21 -2.18
CA TYR A 133 -2.50 -3.24 -2.96
C TYR A 133 -2.24 -2.70 -4.36
N HIS A 134 -2.74 -3.40 -5.38
CA HIS A 134 -2.73 -2.95 -6.77
C HIS A 134 -4.00 -2.15 -7.05
N ALA A 135 -3.83 -0.96 -7.62
CA ALA A 135 -4.90 0.00 -7.85
C ALA A 135 -5.00 0.42 -9.34
N ARG A 136 -3.93 0.23 -10.12
CA ARG A 136 -3.88 0.59 -11.56
C ARG A 136 -5.04 -0.02 -12.37
N GLU A 137 -5.22 -1.34 -12.26
CA GLU A 137 -6.24 -2.08 -13.01
C GLU A 137 -7.68 -1.76 -12.54
N LEU A 138 -7.82 -1.05 -11.41
CA LEU A 138 -9.10 -0.56 -10.89
C LEU A 138 -9.43 0.87 -11.37
N GLY A 139 -8.62 1.44 -12.27
CA GLY A 139 -8.83 2.81 -12.80
C GLY A 139 -8.55 3.91 -11.77
N GLN A 140 -7.82 3.59 -10.70
CA GLN A 140 -7.50 4.54 -9.63
C GLN A 140 -6.41 5.52 -10.07
N PRO A 141 -6.29 6.69 -9.41
CA PRO A 141 -5.26 7.68 -9.75
C PRO A 141 -3.83 7.23 -9.43
N PHE A 142 -3.67 6.18 -8.63
CA PHE A 142 -2.39 5.56 -8.26
C PHE A 142 -2.32 4.11 -8.75
N ASP A 143 -1.10 3.63 -8.98
CA ASP A 143 -0.89 2.25 -9.40
C ASP A 143 -0.86 1.28 -8.23
N PHE A 144 -0.33 1.74 -7.09
CA PHE A 144 -0.16 0.97 -5.87
C PHE A 144 -0.58 1.79 -4.66
N LEU A 145 -1.20 1.11 -3.69
CA LEU A 145 -1.36 1.63 -2.34
C LEU A 145 -0.47 0.76 -1.44
N THR A 146 0.57 1.34 -0.86
CA THR A 146 1.46 0.62 0.06
C THR A 146 1.12 0.99 1.49
N TRP A 147 0.91 -0.02 2.33
CA TRP A 147 0.48 0.14 3.71
C TRP A 147 1.49 -0.48 4.65
N PHE A 148 1.90 0.27 5.66
CA PHE A 148 2.88 -0.14 6.67
C PHE A 148 2.34 0.10 8.07
N GLU A 149 2.54 -0.84 9.00
CA GLU A 149 2.19 -0.71 10.42
C GLU A 149 3.40 -1.05 11.31
N TYR A 150 3.66 -0.22 12.32
CA TYR A 150 4.84 -0.32 13.18
C TYR A 150 4.58 0.27 14.57
N ALA A 151 5.40 -0.13 15.55
CA ALA A 151 5.40 0.46 16.88
C ALA A 151 5.95 1.90 16.83
N PRO A 152 5.47 2.82 17.70
CA PRO A 152 5.94 4.20 17.75
C PRO A 152 7.44 4.37 17.98
#